data_AF-F4CPI9-F1
#
_entry.id   AF-F4CPI9-F1
#
_cell.length_a   1.000
_cell.length_b   1.000
_cell.length_c   1.000
_cell.angle_alpha   90.00
_cell.angle_beta   90.00
_cell.angle_gamma   90.00
#
_symmetry.space_group_name_H-M   'P 1'
#
loop_
_entity.id
_entity.type
_entity.pdbx_description
1 polymer ?
#
loop_
_entity_poly.entity_id
_entity_poly.type
_entity_poly.pdbx_seq_one_letter_code
_entity_poly.pdbx_strand_id
1 'polypeptide(L)'
;MTAAGTVAPAAGEPVGTDADERGRTEIAPSVLRKIVEYAADQVPGTLRTERRVAGFDVGDAGATAKVSVGGPAAEVDVRLELALRYPGSVRGVVDAVRSTVAEELGRLAGYRLRTMAVTVTGLRGLPPPPRLR
;
A
#
# COMPACT_ATOMS: atom_id res chain seq x y z
N MET A 1 -8.60 -24.23 58.06
CA MET A 1 -9.50 -23.45 57.19
C MET A 1 -8.64 -22.35 56.55
N THR A 2 -7.65 -22.67 55.72
CA THR A 2 -7.69 -23.10 54.29
C THR A 2 -8.21 -21.94 53.43
N ALA A 3 -7.51 -21.34 52.46
CA ALA A 3 -6.29 -21.70 51.73
C ALA A 3 -5.49 -20.46 51.29
N ALA A 4 -4.18 -20.63 51.17
CA ALA A 4 -3.28 -19.76 50.43
C ALA A 4 -3.49 -19.97 48.91
N GLY A 5 -3.77 -18.89 48.19
CA GLY A 5 -3.80 -18.90 46.73
C GLY A 5 -2.38 -18.77 46.18
N THR A 6 -1.79 -19.90 45.79
CA THR A 6 -0.56 -19.96 44.99
C THR A 6 -0.88 -19.47 43.57
N VAL A 7 -0.27 -18.35 43.16
CA VAL A 7 -0.25 -17.95 41.75
C VAL A 7 0.80 -18.80 41.05
N ALA A 8 0.32 -19.67 40.15
CA ALA A 8 1.15 -20.45 39.25
C ALA A 8 1.91 -19.54 38.28
N PRO A 9 3.19 -19.82 37.92
CA PRO A 9 3.89 -19.05 36.91
C PRO A 9 3.33 -19.46 35.54
N ALA A 10 2.51 -18.59 34.95
CA ALA A 10 1.96 -18.81 33.63
C ALA A 10 2.95 -18.32 32.56
N ALA A 11 3.31 -19.27 31.69
CA ALA A 11 3.84 -19.13 30.34
C ALA A 11 5.22 -18.47 30.19
N GLY A 12 6.18 -19.29 29.75
CA GLY A 12 7.51 -18.84 29.37
C GLY A 12 7.44 -17.71 28.35
N GLU A 13 8.23 -16.67 28.62
CA GLU A 13 8.61 -15.69 27.62
C GLU A 13 9.03 -16.43 26.35
N PRO A 14 8.61 -16.00 25.15
CA PRO A 14 9.21 -16.50 23.95
C PRO A 14 10.69 -16.17 24.06
N VAL A 15 11.52 -17.19 24.26
CA VAL A 15 12.97 -17.11 24.07
C VAL A 15 13.18 -16.92 22.57
N GLY A 16 12.84 -15.74 22.09
CA GLY A 16 13.27 -15.28 20.79
C GLY A 16 14.76 -15.05 20.93
N THR A 17 15.55 -15.85 20.23
CA THR A 17 16.92 -15.46 19.87
C THR A 17 16.94 -13.98 19.52
N ASP A 18 17.94 -13.24 19.99
CA ASP A 18 18.01 -11.80 19.76
C ASP A 18 17.83 -11.54 18.26
N ALA A 19 16.93 -10.61 17.90
CA ALA A 19 16.53 -10.41 16.51
C ALA A 19 17.73 -10.13 15.59
N ASP A 20 18.81 -9.61 16.16
CA ASP A 20 20.07 -9.30 15.51
C ASP A 20 20.88 -10.54 15.11
N GLU A 21 20.65 -11.70 15.74
CA GLU A 21 21.30 -12.97 15.36
C GLU A 21 20.68 -13.59 14.10
N ARG A 22 19.45 -13.20 13.72
CA ARG A 22 18.70 -13.71 12.57
C ARG A 22 19.02 -13.00 11.23
N GLY A 23 20.16 -12.32 11.15
CA GLY A 23 20.57 -11.58 9.96
C GLY A 23 19.64 -10.40 9.61
N ARG A 24 20.01 -9.62 8.59
CA ARG A 24 19.23 -8.46 8.16
C ARG A 24 18.56 -8.73 6.81
N THR A 25 17.29 -8.34 6.70
CA THR A 25 16.57 -8.34 5.43
C THR A 25 16.64 -6.94 4.82
N GLU A 26 17.19 -6.84 3.62
CA GLU A 26 17.24 -5.59 2.86
C GLU A 26 16.14 -5.57 1.80
N ILE A 27 15.24 -4.59 1.88
CA ILE A 27 14.15 -4.44 0.94
C ILE A 27 14.56 -3.44 -0.14
N ALA A 28 14.65 -3.91 -1.38
CA ALA A 28 14.98 -3.06 -2.51
C ALA A 28 13.89 -1.99 -2.74
N PRO A 29 14.24 -0.75 -3.13
CA PRO A 29 13.26 0.31 -3.42
C PRO A 29 12.22 -0.08 -4.48
N SER A 30 12.56 -0.98 -5.39
CA SER A 30 11.64 -1.52 -6.40
C SER A 30 10.50 -2.35 -5.79
N VAL A 31 10.73 -3.00 -4.65
CA VAL A 31 9.69 -3.74 -3.90
C VAL A 31 8.76 -2.76 -3.19
N LEU A 32 9.31 -1.72 -2.56
CA LEU A 32 8.50 -0.65 -1.97
C LEU A 32 7.58 -0.01 -3.01
N ARG A 33 8.09 0.26 -4.22
CA ARG A 33 7.27 0.72 -5.34
C ARG A 33 6.11 -0.24 -5.63
N LYS A 34 6.39 -1.54 -5.76
CA LYS A 34 5.35 -2.55 -6.02
C LYS A 34 4.30 -2.60 -4.92
N ILE A 35 4.70 -2.51 -3.65
CA ILE A 35 3.77 -2.48 -2.52
C ILE A 35 2.84 -1.27 -2.64
N VAL A 36 3.40 -0.09 -2.92
CA VAL A 36 2.60 1.14 -3.10
C VAL A 36 1.62 1.02 -4.26
N GLU A 37 2.08 0.59 -5.44
CA GLU A 37 1.25 0.45 -6.65
C GLU A 37 0.12 -0.55 -6.41
N TYR A 38 0.44 -1.70 -5.82
CA TYR A 38 -0.54 -2.71 -5.48
C TYR A 38 -1.55 -2.21 -4.44
N ALA A 39 -1.09 -1.63 -3.33
CA ALA A 39 -1.97 -1.13 -2.27
C ALA A 39 -2.93 -0.05 -2.79
N ALA A 40 -2.46 0.85 -3.66
CA ALA A 40 -3.31 1.87 -4.27
C ALA A 40 -4.39 1.27 -5.19
N ASP A 41 -4.05 0.24 -5.96
CA ASP A 41 -4.99 -0.46 -6.84
C ASP A 41 -6.05 -1.27 -6.08
N GLN A 42 -5.81 -1.62 -4.82
CA GLN A 42 -6.78 -2.34 -3.99
C GLN A 42 -7.86 -1.42 -3.39
N VAL A 43 -7.68 -0.10 -3.45
CA VAL A 43 -8.65 0.85 -2.88
C VAL A 43 -9.86 1.02 -3.80
N PRO A 44 -11.10 0.84 -3.31
CA PRO A 44 -12.29 1.05 -4.11
C PRO A 44 -12.34 2.47 -4.69
N GLY A 45 -12.56 2.57 -6.00
CA GLY A 45 -12.65 3.84 -6.72
C GLY A 45 -11.39 4.25 -7.46
N THR A 46 -10.25 3.56 -7.25
CA THR A 46 -9.11 3.65 -8.17
C THR A 46 -9.37 2.80 -9.42
N LEU A 47 -8.74 3.19 -10.54
CA LEU A 47 -8.88 2.51 -11.81
C LEU A 47 -7.53 2.02 -12.30
N ARG A 48 -7.51 0.76 -12.75
CA ARG A 48 -6.45 0.25 -13.61
C ARG A 48 -6.72 0.78 -15.02
N THR A 49 -5.78 1.55 -15.55
CA THR A 49 -5.84 2.12 -16.90
C THR A 49 -5.25 1.10 -17.87
N GLU A 50 -5.95 0.68 -18.90
CA GLU A 50 -5.34 -0.14 -19.96
C GLU A 50 -4.20 0.65 -20.65
N ARG A 51 -2.98 0.11 -20.66
CA ARG A 51 -1.86 0.75 -21.37
C ARG A 51 -1.92 0.31 -22.83
N ARG A 52 -2.41 1.17 -23.71
CA ARG A 52 -2.36 0.94 -25.16
C ARG A 52 -1.09 1.53 -25.75
N VAL A 53 -0.28 0.69 -26.38
CA VAL A 53 0.88 1.12 -27.19
C VAL A 53 0.62 0.68 -28.62
N ALA A 54 0.57 1.63 -29.54
CA ALA A 54 0.39 1.39 -30.98
C ALA A 54 -0.83 0.49 -31.35
N GLY A 55 -1.94 0.61 -30.62
CA GLY A 55 -3.15 -0.17 -30.88
C GLY A 55 -3.16 -1.60 -30.32
N PHE A 56 -2.10 -1.99 -29.61
CA PHE A 56 -2.04 -3.25 -28.87
C PHE A 56 -2.24 -2.97 -27.38
N ASP A 57 -3.05 -3.82 -26.73
CA ASP A 57 -3.23 -3.81 -25.28
C ASP A 57 -1.95 -4.35 -24.64
N VAL A 58 -1.07 -3.45 -24.20
CA VAL A 58 0.16 -3.78 -23.49
C VAL A 58 -0.13 -3.74 -21.98
N GLY A 59 -1.06 -4.60 -21.55
CA GLY A 59 -1.41 -4.84 -20.15
C GLY A 59 -2.18 -3.72 -19.44
N ASP A 60 -2.62 -4.03 -18.22
CA ASP A 60 -3.21 -3.07 -17.27
C ASP A 60 -2.11 -2.18 -16.67
N ALA A 61 -2.15 -0.88 -16.95
CA ALA A 61 -1.43 0.15 -16.19
C ALA A 61 -2.27 0.64 -15.01
N GLY A 62 -2.07 0.02 -13.85
CA GLY A 62 -2.57 0.51 -12.56
C GLY A 62 -1.97 1.84 -12.13
N ALA A 63 -2.12 2.15 -10.84
CA ALA A 63 -1.41 3.25 -10.23
C ALA A 63 0.10 3.11 -10.47
N THR A 64 0.78 4.22 -10.78
CA THR A 64 2.23 4.27 -11.01
C THR A 64 2.90 5.02 -9.89
N ALA A 65 3.91 4.44 -9.25
CA ALA A 65 4.59 5.04 -8.12
C ALA A 65 6.07 5.33 -8.41
N LYS A 66 6.55 6.46 -7.88
CA LYS A 66 7.98 6.73 -7.70
C LYS A 66 8.25 6.81 -6.21
N VAL A 67 9.24 6.04 -5.78
CA VAL A 67 9.60 5.89 -4.37
C VAL A 67 11.01 6.38 -4.17
N SER A 68 11.20 7.18 -3.11
CA SER A 68 12.51 7.60 -2.64
C SER A 68 12.61 7.23 -1.17
N VAL A 69 13.59 6.42 -0.84
CA VAL A 69 13.91 6.06 0.54
C VAL A 69 14.87 7.11 1.07
N GLY A 70 14.55 7.73 2.19
CA GLY A 70 15.33 8.81 2.77
C GLY A 70 15.32 8.76 4.29
N GLY A 71 16.34 9.36 4.90
CA GLY A 71 16.43 9.49 6.35
C GLY A 71 16.92 8.23 7.09
N PRO A 72 17.32 8.39 8.36
CA PRO A 72 17.87 7.29 9.17
C PRO A 72 16.82 6.33 9.73
N ALA A 73 15.52 6.65 9.61
CA ALA A 73 14.43 5.99 10.32
C ALA A 73 13.48 5.15 9.43
N ALA A 74 14.00 4.56 8.34
CA ALA A 74 13.20 3.81 7.37
C ALA A 74 11.99 4.62 6.84
N GLU A 75 12.24 5.87 6.47
CA GLU A 75 11.22 6.78 5.95
C GLU A 75 11.16 6.70 4.42
N VAL A 76 9.94 6.83 3.89
CA VAL A 76 9.68 6.74 2.46
C VAL A 76 8.88 7.94 2.00
N ASP A 77 9.38 8.57 0.94
CA ASP A 77 8.67 9.60 0.18
C ASP A 77 8.11 8.98 -1.12
N VAL A 78 6.81 9.16 -1.34
CA VAL A 78 6.07 8.56 -2.45
C VAL A 78 5.47 9.63 -3.36
N ARG A 79 5.63 9.48 -4.66
CA ARG A 79 4.83 10.18 -5.68
C ARG A 79 3.98 9.15 -6.41
N LEU A 80 2.66 9.29 -6.33
CA LEU A 80 1.71 8.34 -6.90
C LEU A 80 0.86 9.01 -7.98
N GLU A 81 0.78 8.39 -9.14
CA GLU A 81 -0.09 8.78 -10.25
C GLU A 81 -1.18 7.72 -10.42
N LEU A 82 -2.45 8.13 -10.41
CA LEU A 82 -3.58 7.20 -10.54
C LEU A 82 -4.80 7.85 -11.20
N ALA A 83 -5.67 7.01 -11.78
CA ALA A 83 -6.97 7.43 -12.28
C ALA A 83 -8.08 7.02 -11.30
N LEU A 84 -9.15 7.82 -11.24
CA LEU A 84 -10.29 7.58 -10.34
C LEU A 84 -11.59 7.38 -11.12
N ARG A 85 -12.48 6.58 -10.53
CA ARG A 85 -13.84 6.40 -11.00
C ARG A 85 -14.71 7.61 -10.65
N TYR A 86 -15.57 7.99 -11.59
CA TYR A 86 -16.60 9.01 -11.44
C TYR A 86 -17.99 8.39 -11.71
N PRO A 87 -19.05 8.85 -11.00
CA PRO A 87 -19.03 9.79 -9.87
C PRO A 87 -18.47 9.15 -8.59
N GLY A 88 -17.69 9.90 -7.82
CA GLY A 88 -17.08 9.47 -6.56
C GLY A 88 -16.34 10.62 -5.87
N SER A 89 -16.13 10.53 -4.55
CA SER A 89 -15.41 11.57 -3.80
C SER A 89 -13.91 11.43 -3.99
N VAL A 90 -13.30 12.29 -4.83
CA VAL A 90 -11.85 12.28 -5.08
C VAL A 90 -11.06 12.33 -3.77
N ARG A 91 -11.42 13.26 -2.87
CA ARG A 91 -10.78 13.41 -1.57
C ARG A 91 -10.86 12.14 -0.73
N GLY A 92 -12.06 11.56 -0.59
CA GLY A 92 -12.25 10.35 0.21
C GLY A 92 -11.48 9.15 -0.32
N VAL A 93 -11.40 8.98 -1.65
CA VAL A 93 -10.59 7.90 -2.24
C VAL A 93 -9.10 8.15 -2.02
N VAL A 94 -8.62 9.39 -2.20
CA VAL A 94 -7.21 9.72 -1.95
C VAL A 94 -6.83 9.54 -0.48
N ASP A 95 -7.71 9.89 0.45
CA ASP A 95 -7.50 9.68 1.88
C ASP A 95 -7.42 8.18 2.20
N ALA A 96 -8.31 7.36 1.64
CA ALA A 96 -8.26 5.90 1.75
C ALA A 96 -6.96 5.32 1.17
N VAL A 97 -6.53 5.78 -0.02
CA VAL A 97 -5.25 5.38 -0.63
C VAL A 97 -4.07 5.72 0.28
N ARG A 98 -4.04 6.91 0.87
CA ARG A 98 -2.97 7.31 1.81
C ARG A 98 -2.92 6.38 3.02
N SER A 99 -4.07 6.08 3.62
CA SER A 99 -4.15 5.18 4.77
C SER A 99 -3.70 3.76 4.44
N THR A 100 -4.23 3.17 3.36
CA THR A 100 -3.89 1.80 2.95
C THR A 100 -2.41 1.67 2.59
N VAL A 101 -1.84 2.63 1.87
CA VAL A 101 -0.40 2.58 1.52
C VAL A 101 0.49 2.70 2.76
N ALA A 102 0.15 3.57 3.70
CA ALA A 102 0.90 3.71 4.95
C ALA A 102 0.85 2.43 5.80
N GLU A 103 -0.33 1.82 5.90
CA GLU A 103 -0.53 0.56 6.61
C GLU A 103 0.28 -0.58 5.98
N GLU A 104 0.18 -0.76 4.66
CA GLU A 104 0.86 -1.83 3.93
C GLU A 104 2.39 -1.69 3.96
N LEU A 105 2.93 -0.47 3.83
CA LEU A 105 4.36 -0.22 3.95
C LEU A 105 4.89 -0.56 5.35
N GLY A 106 4.12 -0.19 6.39
CA GLY A 106 4.47 -0.53 7.77
C GLY A 106 4.40 -2.03 8.02
N ARG A 107 3.34 -2.68 7.54
CA ARG A 107 3.09 -4.11 7.76
C ARG A 107 4.05 -5.03 7.01
N LEU A 108 4.28 -4.77 5.72
CA LEU A 108 5.04 -5.68 4.86
C LEU A 108 6.54 -5.37 4.83
N ALA A 109 6.92 -4.11 5.05
CA ALA A 109 8.30 -3.68 4.88
C ALA A 109 8.90 -3.01 6.12
N GLY A 110 8.09 -2.66 7.13
CA GLY A 110 8.56 -1.94 8.32
C GLY A 110 8.94 -0.48 8.04
N TYR A 111 8.55 0.06 6.88
CA TYR A 111 8.84 1.45 6.50
C TYR A 111 7.69 2.37 6.88
N ARG A 112 8.04 3.61 7.26
CA ARG A 112 7.05 4.66 7.54
C ARG A 112 6.91 5.59 6.35
N LEU A 113 5.66 5.84 5.95
CA LEU A 113 5.35 6.83 4.94
C LEU A 113 5.53 8.24 5.53
N ARG A 114 6.49 9.00 5.01
CA ARG A 114 6.76 10.38 5.45
C ARG A 114 5.95 11.37 4.65
N THR A 115 6.08 11.32 3.33
CA THR A 115 5.37 12.20 2.41
C THR A 115 4.74 11.39 1.29
N MET A 116 3.53 11.77 0.90
CA MET A 116 2.89 11.21 -0.30
C MET A 116 2.26 12.33 -1.13
N ALA A 117 2.78 12.53 -2.34
CA ALA A 117 2.17 13.38 -3.34
C ALA A 117 1.32 12.51 -4.27
N VAL A 118 0.07 12.89 -4.50
CA VAL A 118 -0.86 12.15 -5.34
C VAL A 118 -1.29 13.03 -6.49
N THR A 119 -1.09 12.53 -7.71
CA THR A 119 -1.54 13.16 -8.95
C THR A 119 -2.66 12.32 -9.53
N VAL A 120 -3.86 12.91 -9.63
CA VAL A 120 -4.99 12.28 -10.30
C VAL A 120 -4.86 12.54 -11.80
N THR A 121 -4.51 11.51 -12.56
CA THR A 121 -4.25 11.62 -14.01
C THR A 121 -5.54 11.65 -14.83
N GLY A 122 -6.66 11.21 -14.27
CA GLY A 122 -7.96 11.30 -14.92
C GLY A 122 -9.12 10.83 -14.05
N LEU A 123 -10.32 11.34 -14.38
CA LEU A 123 -11.59 10.88 -13.85
C LEU A 123 -12.34 10.14 -14.96
N ARG A 124 -12.77 8.90 -14.73
CA ARG A 124 -13.50 8.11 -15.73
C ARG A 124 -14.90 7.79 -15.25
N GLY A 125 -15.89 8.19 -16.06
CA GLY A 125 -17.28 7.81 -15.86
C GLY A 125 -17.50 6.32 -16.10
N LEU A 126 -18.66 5.82 -15.66
CA LEU A 126 -19.15 4.52 -16.09
C LEU A 126 -19.28 4.50 -17.64
N PRO A 127 -18.83 3.45 -18.35
CA PRO A 127 -19.10 3.34 -19.77
C PRO A 127 -20.62 3.44 -20.03
N PRO A 128 -21.05 4.08 -21.13
CA PRO A 128 -22.46 4.14 -21.47
C PRO A 128 -23.01 2.72 -21.68
N PRO A 129 -24.30 2.47 -21.38
CA PRO A 129 -24.89 1.14 -21.58
C PRO A 129 -24.74 0.71 -23.04
N PRO A 130 -24.54 -0.60 -23.32
CA PRO A 130 -24.44 -1.10 -24.67
C PRO A 130 -25.71 -0.76 -25.45
N ARG A 131 -25.55 -0.10 -26.60
CA ARG A 131 -26.68 0.16 -27.49
C ARG A 131 -27.01 -1.14 -28.21
N LEU A 132 -28.16 -1.72 -27.89
CA LEU A 132 -28.73 -2.79 -28.71
C LEU A 132 -29.10 -2.17 -30.06
N ARG A 133 -28.54 -2.73 -31.14
CA ARG A 133 -28.92 -2.42 -32.52
C ARG A 133 -29.83 -3.51 -33.06
#